data_AF-A0A382ADX5-F1
#
_entry.id   AF-A0A382ADX5-F1
#
_cell.length_a   1.000
_cell.length_b   1.000
_cell.length_c   1.000
_cell.angle_alpha   90.00
_cell.angle_beta   90.00
_cell.angle_gamma   90.00
#
_symmetry.space_group_name_H-M   'P 1'
#
loop_
_entity.id
_entity.type
_entity.pdbx_description
1 polymer ?
#
loop_
_entity_poly.entity_id
_entity_poly.type
_entity_poly.pdbx_seq_one_letter_code
_entity_poly.pdbx_strand_id
1 'polypeptide(L)'
;MNPTVQKTLSPQRTASKQARQTQLIKATIRSIAKHGLSDTTMAKVAKEAGLSQGIINLHFQSKDRLLVETLRFVADEYKRAWQQALENGGNSSAEKLTAVIEADFGKVVCDRNKLAVWFAFWGESKSRPIYRKICTALDEEYDEMLTRLCADLIREGGYS
;
A
#
# COMPACT_ATOMS: atom_id res chain seq x y z
N MET A 1 25.30 -46.20 21.32
CA MET A 1 24.40 -45.72 20.26
C MET A 1 23.87 -44.36 20.69
N ASN A 2 24.29 -43.28 20.03
CA ASN A 2 23.94 -41.91 20.38
C ASN A 2 22.96 -41.39 19.32
N PRO A 3 21.73 -40.95 19.65
CA PRO A 3 20.80 -40.48 18.64
C PRO A 3 21.16 -39.05 18.21
N THR A 4 21.44 -38.91 16.92
CA THR A 4 21.69 -37.65 16.22
C THR A 4 20.47 -36.73 16.31
N VAL A 5 20.61 -35.61 17.02
CA VAL A 5 19.61 -34.53 17.02
C VAL A 5 19.64 -33.86 15.63
N GLN A 6 18.62 -34.14 14.82
CA GLN A 6 18.39 -33.41 13.58
C GLN A 6 17.92 -31.99 13.91
N LYS A 7 18.79 -31.01 13.63
CA LYS A 7 18.49 -29.58 13.75
C LYS A 7 17.49 -29.19 12.66
N THR A 8 16.21 -29.07 13.00
CA THR A 8 15.18 -28.49 12.14
C THR A 8 15.53 -27.04 11.82
N LEU A 9 15.99 -26.78 10.59
CA LEU A 9 16.24 -25.42 10.10
C LEU A 9 14.89 -24.70 9.95
N SER A 10 14.66 -23.69 10.80
CA SER A 10 13.45 -22.86 10.74
C SER A 10 13.41 -22.02 9.45
N PRO A 11 12.24 -21.88 8.80
CA PRO A 11 12.07 -21.26 7.48
C PRO A 11 12.43 -19.76 7.41
N GLN A 12 12.75 -19.13 8.54
CA GLN A 12 13.11 -17.71 8.63
C GLN A 12 14.43 -17.34 7.94
N ARG A 13 15.30 -18.30 7.57
CA ARG A 13 16.64 -18.00 7.04
C ARG A 13 16.72 -17.76 5.52
N THR A 14 15.65 -18.04 4.75
CA THR A 14 15.71 -18.05 3.27
C THR A 14 14.62 -17.20 2.59
N ALA A 15 14.13 -16.14 3.24
CA ALA A 15 13.21 -15.21 2.58
C ALA A 15 13.97 -14.34 1.56
N SER A 16 13.40 -14.13 0.37
CA SER A 16 14.00 -13.25 -0.64
C SER A 16 14.10 -11.80 -0.14
N LYS A 17 14.99 -11.02 -0.75
CA LYS A 17 15.12 -9.58 -0.47
C LYS A 17 13.77 -8.86 -0.58
N GLN A 18 12.98 -9.18 -1.61
CA GLN A 18 11.67 -8.58 -1.81
C GLN A 18 10.66 -8.99 -0.72
N ALA A 19 10.66 -10.25 -0.31
CA ALA A 19 9.79 -10.71 0.78
C ALA A 19 10.09 -9.98 2.09
N ARG A 20 11.38 -9.75 2.40
CA ARG A 20 11.81 -8.97 3.58
C ARG A 20 11.41 -7.50 3.48
N GLN A 21 11.56 -6.89 2.31
CA GLN A 21 11.10 -5.52 2.08
C GLN A 21 9.60 -5.38 2.31
N THR A 22 8.78 -6.27 1.74
CA THR A 22 7.33 -6.28 1.95
C THR A 22 6.96 -6.54 3.40
N GLN A 23 7.67 -7.43 4.10
CA GLN A 23 7.47 -7.68 5.53
C GLN A 23 7.69 -6.42 6.37
N LEU A 24 8.76 -5.67 6.09
CA LEU A 24 9.05 -4.41 6.75
C LEU A 24 8.02 -3.33 6.43
N ILE A 25 7.59 -3.20 5.17
CA ILE A 25 6.51 -2.27 4.77
C ILE A 25 5.21 -2.58 5.52
N LYS A 26 4.81 -3.86 5.58
CA LYS A 26 3.61 -4.27 6.34
C LYS A 26 3.75 -3.97 7.84
N ALA A 27 4.94 -4.10 8.41
CA ALA A 27 5.21 -3.72 9.79
C ALA A 27 5.16 -2.20 9.99
N THR A 28 5.62 -1.40 9.01
CA THR A 28 5.48 0.06 9.03
C THR A 28 4.02 0.48 9.04
N ILE A 29 3.17 -0.12 8.19
CA ILE A 29 1.73 0.14 8.15
C ILE A 29 1.09 -0.08 9.53
N ARG A 30 1.39 -1.21 10.18
CA ARG A 30 0.91 -1.49 11.55
C ARG A 30 1.46 -0.52 12.58
N SER A 31 2.74 -0.14 12.47
CA SER A 31 3.39 0.80 13.39
C SER A 31 2.74 2.18 13.31
N ILE A 32 2.48 2.68 12.10
CA ILE A 32 1.78 3.95 11.87
C ILE A 32 0.36 3.87 12.43
N ALA A 33 -0.38 2.80 12.15
CA ALA A 33 -1.74 2.64 12.65
C ALA A 33 -1.82 2.60 14.18
N LYS A 34 -0.80 2.04 14.85
CA LYS A 34 -0.76 1.89 16.31
C LYS A 34 -0.19 3.11 17.04
N HIS A 35 0.77 3.80 16.44
CA HIS A 35 1.57 4.83 17.12
C HIS A 35 1.51 6.20 16.43
N GLY A 36 1.02 6.29 15.21
CA GLY A 36 1.13 7.48 14.38
C GLY A 36 2.47 7.57 13.64
N LEU A 37 2.53 8.46 12.66
CA LEU A 37 3.70 8.65 11.77
C LEU A 37 4.92 9.18 12.51
N SER A 38 4.73 10.18 13.38
CA SER A 38 5.80 10.84 14.13
C SER A 38 6.51 9.84 15.08
N ASP A 39 5.74 9.03 15.80
CA ASP A 39 6.26 8.07 16.77
C ASP A 39 6.75 6.75 16.14
N THR A 40 6.50 6.52 14.85
CA THR A 40 7.05 5.38 14.12
C THR A 40 8.56 5.54 13.95
N THR A 41 9.36 4.54 14.36
CA THR A 41 10.83 4.54 14.21
C THR A 41 11.31 3.27 13.54
N MET A 42 12.49 3.30 12.91
CA MET A 42 13.08 2.12 12.29
C MET A 42 13.25 0.95 13.28
N ALA A 43 13.58 1.24 14.55
CA ALA A 43 13.69 0.24 15.60
C ALA A 43 12.33 -0.38 15.96
N LYS A 44 11.27 0.43 16.09
CA LYS A 44 9.90 -0.08 16.32
C LYS A 44 9.43 -0.97 15.16
N VAL A 45 9.68 -0.55 13.92
CA VAL A 45 9.30 -1.33 12.72
C VAL A 45 10.08 -2.64 12.63
N ALA A 46 11.39 -2.63 12.88
CA ALA A 46 12.19 -3.86 12.89
C ALA A 46 11.66 -4.85 13.94
N LYS A 47 11.36 -4.37 15.15
CA LYS A 47 10.77 -5.18 16.23
C LYS A 47 9.39 -5.73 15.83
N GLU A 48 8.51 -4.88 15.29
CA GLU A 48 7.17 -5.24 14.79
C GLU A 48 7.23 -6.25 13.63
N ALA A 49 8.30 -6.25 12.85
CA ALA A 49 8.56 -7.22 11.80
C ALA A 49 9.20 -8.52 12.31
N GLY A 50 9.68 -8.58 13.55
CA GLY A 50 10.49 -9.69 14.06
C GLY A 50 11.86 -9.78 13.39
N LEU A 51 12.44 -8.64 13.00
CA LEU A 51 13.72 -8.52 12.30
C LEU A 51 14.71 -7.69 13.11
N SER A 52 16.01 -7.90 12.86
CA SER A 52 17.05 -7.08 13.49
C SER A 52 17.11 -5.68 12.89
N GLN A 53 17.65 -4.74 13.66
CA GLN A 53 17.86 -3.36 13.20
C GLN A 53 18.82 -3.29 11.99
N GLY A 54 19.76 -4.23 11.89
CA GLY A 54 20.65 -4.34 10.73
C GLY A 54 19.91 -4.62 9.41
N ILE A 55 18.88 -5.47 9.45
CA ILE A 55 18.09 -5.81 8.25
C ILE A 55 17.31 -4.59 7.75
N ILE A 56 16.62 -3.85 8.63
CA ILE A 56 15.88 -2.66 8.18
C ILE A 56 16.82 -1.58 7.63
N ASN A 57 18.00 -1.41 8.22
CA ASN A 57 19.01 -0.48 7.72
C ASN A 57 19.51 -0.88 6.33
N LEU A 58 19.73 -2.18 6.08
CA LEU A 58 20.11 -2.69 4.76
C LEU A 58 19.06 -2.38 3.68
N HIS A 59 17.77 -2.44 4.02
CA HIS A 59 16.69 -2.20 3.06
C HIS A 59 16.39 -0.72 2.83
N PHE A 60 16.34 0.10 3.89
CA PHE A 60 15.78 1.45 3.82
C PHE A 60 16.74 2.56 4.20
N GLN A 61 17.82 2.29 4.95
CA GLN A 61 18.83 3.27 5.38
C GLN A 61 18.34 4.45 6.25
N SER A 62 17.11 4.93 6.08
CA SER A 62 16.49 6.03 6.81
C SER A 62 14.99 5.83 7.02
N LYS A 63 14.44 6.52 8.04
CA LYS A 63 12.99 6.58 8.29
C LYS A 63 12.24 7.16 7.10
N ASP A 64 12.75 8.23 6.50
CA ASP A 64 12.07 8.89 5.38
C ASP A 64 11.94 7.97 4.17
N ARG A 65 13.00 7.23 3.81
CA ARG A 65 12.94 6.25 2.73
C ARG A 65 11.96 5.13 3.05
N LEU A 66 11.95 4.61 4.27
CA LEU A 66 10.97 3.62 4.72
C LEU A 66 9.53 4.12 4.54
N LEU A 67 9.25 5.36 4.93
CA LEU A 67 7.92 5.95 4.83
C LEU A 67 7.51 6.21 3.38
N VAL A 68 8.42 6.70 2.53
CA VAL A 68 8.17 6.88 1.08
C VAL A 68 7.83 5.55 0.43
N GLU A 69 8.63 4.50 0.67
CA GLU A 69 8.38 3.17 0.11
C GLU A 69 7.07 2.55 0.63
N THR A 70 6.71 2.86 1.88
CA THR A 70 5.43 2.42 2.46
C THR A 70 4.25 3.13 1.80
N LEU A 71 4.35 4.45 1.56
CA LEU A 71 3.32 5.20 0.84
C LEU A 71 3.17 4.68 -0.60
N ARG A 72 4.28 4.48 -1.32
CA ARG A 72 4.26 3.89 -2.67
C ARG A 72 3.58 2.54 -2.69
N PHE A 73 3.89 1.67 -1.73
CA PHE A 73 3.26 0.36 -1.64
C PHE A 73 1.73 0.45 -1.51
N VAL A 74 1.23 1.35 -0.65
CA VAL A 74 -0.22 1.54 -0.45
C VAL A 74 -0.86 2.18 -1.68
N ALA A 75 -0.20 3.16 -2.30
CA ALA A 75 -0.65 3.79 -3.55
C ALA A 75 -0.74 2.79 -4.70
N ASP A 76 0.29 1.96 -4.89
CA ASP A 76 0.33 0.92 -5.94
C ASP A 76 -0.70 -0.19 -5.69
N GLU A 77 -1.00 -0.50 -4.44
CA GLU A 77 -2.06 -1.44 -4.08
C GLU A 77 -3.45 -0.88 -4.38
N TYR A 78 -3.68 0.41 -4.09
CA TYR A 78 -4.90 1.12 -4.47
C TYR A 78 -5.07 1.16 -6.00
N LYS A 79 -4.01 1.55 -6.71
CA LYS A 79 -3.98 1.58 -8.18
C LYS A 79 -4.37 0.23 -8.79
N ARG A 80 -3.73 -0.84 -8.33
CA ARG A 80 -4.03 -2.19 -8.80
C ARG A 80 -5.46 -2.62 -8.49
N ALA A 81 -6.02 -2.21 -7.35
CA ALA A 81 -7.38 -2.57 -6.96
C ALA A 81 -8.41 -2.01 -7.96
N TRP A 82 -8.37 -0.72 -8.27
CA TRP A 82 -9.31 -0.14 -9.22
C TRP A 82 -9.03 -0.56 -10.67
N GLN A 83 -7.78 -0.79 -11.06
CA GLN A 83 -7.44 -1.32 -12.39
C GLN A 83 -8.03 -2.73 -12.59
N GLN A 84 -7.88 -3.62 -11.61
CA GLN A 84 -8.47 -4.95 -11.65
C GLN A 84 -10.00 -4.89 -11.64
N ALA A 85 -10.59 -3.97 -10.90
CA ALA A 85 -12.05 -3.79 -10.89
C ALA A 85 -12.57 -3.29 -12.25
N LEU A 86 -11.81 -2.43 -12.92
CA LEU A 86 -12.13 -1.96 -14.27
C LEU A 86 -12.02 -3.09 -15.31
N GLU A 87 -10.96 -3.91 -15.23
CA GLU A 87 -10.74 -5.06 -16.13
C GLU A 87 -11.80 -6.15 -15.96
N ASN A 88 -12.20 -6.41 -14.71
CA ASN A 88 -13.22 -7.41 -14.38
C ASN A 88 -14.64 -6.84 -14.36
N GLY A 89 -14.79 -5.53 -14.56
CA GLY A 89 -16.08 -4.86 -14.63
C GLY A 89 -16.87 -5.35 -15.84
N GLY A 90 -18.19 -5.30 -15.74
CA GLY A 90 -19.09 -5.76 -16.80
C GLY A 90 -18.88 -5.05 -18.14
N ASN A 91 -19.74 -5.35 -19.11
CA ASN A 91 -19.54 -4.85 -20.47
C ASN A 91 -19.93 -3.37 -20.62
N SER A 92 -20.83 -2.86 -19.78
CA SER A 92 -21.29 -1.47 -19.82
C SER A 92 -20.41 -0.53 -18.98
N SER A 93 -20.40 0.75 -19.35
CA SER A 93 -19.69 1.78 -18.58
C SER A 93 -20.27 1.95 -17.16
N ALA A 94 -21.57 1.69 -16.98
CA ALA A 94 -22.24 1.71 -15.68
C ALA A 94 -21.74 0.59 -14.75
N GLU A 95 -21.60 -0.64 -15.27
CA GLU A 95 -21.08 -1.77 -14.50
C GLU A 95 -19.61 -1.55 -14.12
N LYS A 96 -18.80 -1.02 -15.04
CA LYS A 96 -17.39 -0.68 -14.77
C LYS A 96 -17.25 0.39 -13.69
N LEU A 97 -18.04 1.47 -13.78
CA LEU A 97 -18.05 2.52 -12.77
C LEU A 97 -18.45 1.97 -11.39
N THR A 98 -19.49 1.13 -11.36
CA THR A 98 -19.93 0.46 -10.12
C THR A 98 -18.81 -0.40 -9.53
N ALA A 99 -18.14 -1.22 -10.36
CA ALA A 99 -17.04 -2.07 -9.92
C ALA A 99 -15.85 -1.27 -9.34
N VAL A 100 -15.48 -0.15 -9.97
CA VAL A 100 -14.43 0.74 -9.47
C VAL A 100 -14.81 1.34 -8.11
N ILE A 101 -16.04 1.86 -7.98
CA ILE A 101 -16.52 2.42 -6.71
C ILE A 101 -16.53 1.33 -5.61
N GLU A 102 -16.98 0.12 -5.91
CA GLU A 102 -16.94 -0.99 -4.96
C GLU A 102 -15.51 -1.34 -4.53
N ALA A 103 -14.54 -1.24 -5.45
CA ALA A 103 -13.14 -1.48 -5.15
C ALA A 103 -12.55 -0.45 -4.19
N ASP A 104 -12.97 0.82 -4.28
CA ASP A 104 -12.55 1.89 -3.38
C ASP A 104 -12.92 1.58 -1.92
N PHE A 105 -14.07 0.93 -1.71
CA PHE A 105 -14.54 0.52 -0.38
C PHE A 105 -14.13 -0.92 -0.01
N GLY A 106 -13.46 -1.64 -0.92
CA GLY A 106 -12.98 -2.99 -0.69
C GLY A 106 -11.92 -3.06 0.40
N LYS A 107 -11.79 -4.22 1.07
CA LYS A 107 -10.81 -4.43 2.17
C LYS A 107 -9.35 -4.19 1.75
N VAL A 108 -9.04 -4.30 0.47
CA VAL A 108 -7.71 -4.00 -0.07
C VAL A 108 -7.39 -2.52 0.09
N VAL A 109 -8.38 -1.64 0.06
CA VAL A 109 -8.22 -0.19 0.14
C VAL A 109 -8.64 0.32 1.53
N CYS A 110 -9.87 0.02 1.95
CA CYS A 110 -10.46 0.43 3.22
C CYS A 110 -10.17 -0.52 4.39
N ASP A 111 -8.90 -0.92 4.56
CA ASP A 111 -8.45 -1.52 5.82
C ASP A 111 -8.12 -0.43 6.84
N ARG A 112 -8.43 -0.67 8.12
CA ARG A 112 -8.19 0.30 9.20
C ARG A 112 -6.73 0.77 9.26
N ASN A 113 -5.76 -0.13 9.07
CA ASN A 113 -4.36 0.27 9.13
C ASN A 113 -3.94 1.08 7.91
N LYS A 114 -4.46 0.73 6.73
CA LYS A 114 -4.20 1.48 5.48
C LYS A 114 -4.83 2.87 5.50
N LEU A 115 -6.06 2.99 5.99
CA LEU A 115 -6.71 4.29 6.18
C LEU A 115 -5.93 5.17 7.16
N ALA A 116 -5.42 4.61 8.27
CA ALA A 116 -4.55 5.35 9.18
C ALA A 116 -3.27 5.86 8.49
N VAL A 117 -2.71 5.08 7.57
CA VAL A 117 -1.58 5.48 6.74
C VAL A 117 -1.94 6.63 5.80
N TRP A 118 -3.08 6.55 5.10
CA TRP A 118 -3.57 7.63 4.23
C TRP A 118 -3.79 8.93 5.00
N PHE A 119 -4.49 8.89 6.13
CA PHE A 119 -4.72 10.08 6.96
C PHE A 119 -3.42 10.68 7.50
N ALA A 120 -2.48 9.82 7.92
CA ALA A 120 -1.18 10.27 8.39
C ALA A 120 -0.38 10.98 7.28
N PHE A 121 -0.38 10.45 6.06
CA PHE A 121 0.33 11.06 4.94
C PHE A 121 -0.37 12.29 4.40
N TRP A 122 -1.70 12.33 4.31
CA TRP A 122 -2.43 13.54 3.93
C TRP A 122 -2.23 14.68 4.92
N GLY A 123 -2.20 14.39 6.22
CA GLY A 123 -1.88 15.36 7.26
C GLY A 123 -0.49 16.00 7.10
N GLU A 124 0.51 15.24 6.65
CA GLU A 124 1.88 15.74 6.38
C GLU A 124 2.15 16.12 4.92
N SER A 125 1.21 15.91 3.99
CA SER A 125 1.43 16.12 2.55
C SER A 125 1.77 17.58 2.21
N LYS A 126 1.21 18.54 2.96
CA LYS A 126 1.50 19.97 2.81
C LYS A 126 2.92 20.34 3.24
N SER A 127 3.54 19.57 4.14
CA SER A 127 4.88 19.84 4.67
C SER A 127 5.99 19.05 3.98
N ARG A 128 5.66 17.98 3.23
CA ARG A 128 6.64 17.11 2.56
C ARG A 128 6.37 16.98 1.06
N PRO A 129 7.16 17.66 0.20
CA PRO A 129 6.94 17.69 -1.26
C PRO A 129 6.89 16.30 -1.92
N ILE A 130 7.64 15.32 -1.39
CA ILE A 130 7.67 13.97 -1.96
C ILE A 130 6.35 13.21 -1.75
N TYR A 131 5.67 13.40 -0.61
CA TYR A 131 4.37 12.77 -0.36
C TYR A 131 3.31 13.37 -1.25
N ARG A 132 3.31 14.70 -1.37
CA ARG A 132 2.44 15.41 -2.30
C ARG A 132 2.58 14.89 -3.72
N LYS A 133 3.82 14.75 -4.24
CA LYS A 133 4.06 14.23 -5.59
C LYS A 133 3.48 12.82 -5.80
N ILE A 134 3.62 11.93 -4.82
CA ILE A 134 3.11 10.56 -4.93
C ILE A 134 1.57 10.55 -4.91
N CYS A 135 0.95 11.31 -4.00
CA CYS A 135 -0.51 11.43 -3.94
C CYS A 135 -1.06 12.07 -5.21
N THR A 136 -0.51 13.22 -5.64
CA THR A 136 -0.98 13.93 -6.83
C THR A 136 -0.94 13.06 -8.09
N ALA A 137 0.15 12.33 -8.33
CA ALA A 137 0.22 11.45 -9.50
C ALA A 137 -0.83 10.33 -9.47
N LEU A 138 -1.12 9.79 -8.28
CA LEU A 138 -2.16 8.77 -8.10
C LEU A 138 -3.56 9.35 -8.31
N ASP A 139 -3.81 10.53 -7.75
CA ASP A 139 -5.08 11.24 -7.86
C ASP A 139 -5.37 11.61 -9.33
N GLU A 140 -4.37 12.13 -10.06
CA GLU A 140 -4.48 12.48 -11.49
C GLU A 140 -4.86 11.28 -12.35
N GLU A 141 -4.20 10.13 -12.16
CA GLU A 141 -4.51 8.92 -12.94
C GLU A 141 -5.93 8.39 -12.68
N TYR A 142 -6.38 8.45 -11.43
CA TYR A 142 -7.71 8.01 -11.04
C TYR A 142 -8.79 8.97 -11.57
N ASP A 143 -8.56 10.28 -11.47
CA ASP A 143 -9.45 11.31 -12.01
C ASP A 143 -9.61 11.22 -13.54
N GLU A 144 -8.51 10.99 -14.27
CA GLU A 144 -8.55 10.77 -15.71
C GLU A 144 -9.38 9.53 -16.08
N MET A 145 -9.22 8.45 -15.33
CA MET A 145 -9.96 7.20 -15.53
C MET A 145 -11.46 7.39 -15.24
N LEU A 146 -11.82 8.00 -14.12
CA LEU A 146 -13.21 8.29 -13.77
C LEU A 146 -13.87 9.22 -14.78
N THR A 147 -13.16 10.28 -15.20
CA THR A 147 -13.66 11.23 -16.19
C THR A 147 -13.95 10.54 -17.51
N ARG A 148 -13.08 9.61 -17.94
CA ARG A 148 -13.30 8.80 -19.14
C ARG A 148 -14.53 7.91 -19.00
N LEU A 149 -14.66 7.18 -17.89
CA LEU A 149 -15.83 6.33 -17.64
C LEU A 149 -17.15 7.12 -17.63
N CYS A 150 -17.16 8.30 -17.01
CA CYS A 150 -18.33 9.18 -17.01
C CYS A 150 -18.66 9.65 -18.43
N ALA A 151 -17.67 10.00 -19.24
CA ALA A 151 -17.90 10.40 -20.63
C ALA A 151 -18.46 9.25 -21.49
N ASP A 152 -17.98 8.03 -21.27
CA ASP A 152 -18.48 6.83 -21.95
C ASP A 152 -19.90 6.48 -21.50
N LEU A 153 -20.19 6.60 -20.21
CA LEU A 153 -21.54 6.43 -19.64
C LEU A 153 -22.54 7.44 -20.22
N ILE A 154 -22.15 8.71 -20.35
CA ILE A 154 -23.00 9.74 -20.97
C ILE A 154 -23.34 9.36 -22.41
N ARG A 155 -22.34 8.90 -23.18
CA ARG A 155 -22.51 8.50 -24.58
C ARG A 155 -23.38 7.25 -24.73
N GLU A 156 -23.19 6.25 -23.87
CA GLU A 156 -23.98 5.01 -23.87
C GLU A 156 -25.43 5.25 -23.44
N GLY A 157 -25.64 6.12 -22.45
CA GLY A 157 -26.97 6.41 -21.88
C GLY A 157 -27.78 7.44 -22.67
N GLY A 158 -27.18 8.14 -23.62
CA GLY A 158 -27.86 9.19 -24.39
C GLY A 158 -28.24 10.42 -23.57
N TYR A 159 -27.52 10.70 -22.48
CA TYR A 159 -27.73 11.91 -21.68
C TYR A 159 -27.20 13.13 -22.46
N SER A 160 -28.06 14.11 -22.69
CA SER A 160 -27.77 15.36 -23.43
C SER A 160 -27.67 16.56 -22.51
#